data_AF-A0A6L3KNY0-F1
#
_entry.id   AF-A0A6L3KNY0-F1
#
_cell.length_a   1.000
_cell.length_b   1.000
_cell.length_c   1.000
_cell.angle_alpha   90.00
_cell.angle_beta   90.00
_cell.angle_gamma   90.00
#
_symmetry.space_group_name_H-M   'P 1'
#
loop_
_entity.id
_entity.type
_entity.pdbx_description
1 polymer ?
#
loop_
_entity_poly.entity_id
_entity_poly.type
_entity_poly.pdbx_seq_one_letter_code
_entity_poly.pdbx_strand_id
1 'polypeptide(L)'
;IADYQALENEIKKISEHINGQPKKRQIKKELFDDFAEELVKDVEEFLINYRAFLRKDWQSIVYEEVPVHPNAYFETFISVLRKTKRQRTPEVTAQMEYFAKNQRFIQPKIYLFIWKQYCRYGFTEGFFDSIPRIVRNGFLKVLRKEREAIQSADKKDRTVSKEKWQLVVKDIQSGNVQETIDKWKGKHYRFTEAQKQALEYYQKLEESLRFNDEARKYLKELL
;
A
#
# COMPACT_ATOMS: atom_id res chain seq x y z
N ILE A 1 55.11 33.07 -16.31
CA ILE A 1 56.29 32.21 -15.99
C ILE A 1 56.50 32.14 -14.48
N ALA A 2 56.55 33.26 -13.77
CA ALA A 2 56.66 33.27 -12.30
C ALA A 2 55.52 32.53 -11.58
N ASP A 3 54.25 32.74 -12.00
CA ASP A 3 53.10 32.04 -11.40
C ASP A 3 53.13 30.53 -11.64
N TYR A 4 53.63 30.10 -12.80
CA TYR A 4 53.80 28.69 -13.12
C TYR A 4 54.85 28.03 -12.22
N GLN A 5 55.96 28.73 -11.97
CA GLN A 5 56.99 28.26 -11.04
C GLN A 5 56.52 28.27 -9.57
N ALA A 6 55.67 29.22 -9.19
CA ALA A 6 55.05 29.26 -7.88
C ALA A 6 54.11 28.07 -7.65
N LEU A 7 53.28 27.74 -8.64
CA LEU A 7 52.40 26.56 -8.62
C LEU A 7 53.20 25.25 -8.58
N GLU A 8 54.27 25.11 -9.36
CA GLU A 8 55.13 23.93 -9.29
C GLU A 8 55.78 23.75 -7.91
N ASN A 9 56.18 24.85 -7.26
CA ASN A 9 56.75 24.82 -5.91
C ASN A 9 55.70 24.48 -4.84
N GLU A 10 54.46 24.94 -4.98
CA GLU A 10 53.36 24.53 -4.10
C GLU A 10 53.01 23.06 -4.27
N ILE A 11 52.93 22.56 -5.51
CA ILE A 11 52.68 21.14 -5.80
C ILE A 11 53.79 20.26 -5.19
N LYS A 12 55.05 20.68 -5.32
CA LYS A 12 56.19 19.97 -4.69
C LYS A 12 56.08 19.95 -3.17
N LYS A 13 55.78 21.09 -2.52
CA LYS A 13 55.58 21.16 -1.07
C LYS A 13 54.43 20.29 -0.58
N ILE A 14 53.31 20.25 -1.31
CA ILE A 14 52.17 19.38 -0.98
C ILE A 14 52.57 17.91 -1.11
N SER A 15 53.32 17.55 -2.16
CA SER A 15 53.78 16.17 -2.36
C SER A 15 54.74 15.69 -1.27
N GLU A 16 55.65 16.55 -0.81
CA GLU A 16 56.56 16.27 0.30
C GLU A 16 55.80 16.13 1.63
N HIS A 17 54.78 16.95 1.85
CA HIS A 17 53.93 16.87 3.04
C HIS A 17 53.08 15.59 3.08
N ILE A 18 52.60 15.12 1.92
CA ILE A 18 51.86 13.86 1.79
C ILE A 18 52.77 12.64 2.02
N ASN A 19 54.04 12.72 1.59
CA ASN A 19 55.01 11.63 1.74
C ASN A 19 55.63 11.55 3.13
N GLY A 20 55.73 12.67 3.86
CA GLY A 20 56.28 12.74 5.21
C GLY A 20 55.32 12.29 6.33
N GLN A 21 54.02 12.21 6.07
CA GLN A 21 53.06 11.69 7.03
C GLN A 21 52.89 10.17 6.85
N PRO A 22 53.28 9.33 7.84
CA PRO A 22 53.00 7.90 7.78
C PRO A 22 51.49 7.70 7.86
N LYS A 23 50.84 7.51 6.72
CA LYS A 23 49.45 7.06 6.66
C LYS A 23 49.39 5.71 7.37
N LYS A 24 48.85 5.68 8.60
CA LYS A 24 48.32 4.45 9.20
C LYS A 24 47.11 4.00 8.36
N ARG A 25 47.36 3.42 7.19
CA ARG A 25 46.39 2.59 6.48
C ARG A 25 46.38 1.22 7.15
N GLN A 26 45.77 1.14 8.33
CA GLN A 26 45.18 -0.12 8.77
C GLN A 26 43.76 -0.20 8.20
N ILE A 27 43.68 -0.39 6.89
CA ILE A 27 42.46 -0.95 6.29
C ILE A 27 42.91 -2.36 5.89
N LYS A 28 42.53 -3.35 6.71
CA LYS A 28 42.84 -4.75 6.45
C LYS A 28 42.28 -5.07 5.07
N LYS A 29 43.16 -5.41 4.13
CA LYS A 29 42.80 -5.81 2.77
C LYS A 29 41.76 -6.94 2.77
N GLU A 30 41.89 -7.83 3.75
CA GLU A 30 40.93 -8.89 4.11
C GLU A 30 39.49 -8.37 4.27
N LEU A 31 39.26 -7.24 4.96
CA LEU A 31 37.91 -6.70 5.12
C LEU A 31 37.32 -6.15 3.82
N PHE A 32 38.18 -5.73 2.88
CA PHE A 32 37.73 -5.26 1.58
C PHE A 32 37.48 -6.42 0.62
N ASP A 33 38.34 -7.45 0.67
CA ASP A 33 38.20 -8.67 -0.12
C ASP A 33 36.99 -9.50 0.37
N ASP A 34 36.77 -9.61 1.68
CA ASP A 34 35.58 -10.24 2.28
C ASP A 34 34.29 -9.49 1.92
N PHE A 35 34.31 -8.15 1.99
CA PHE A 35 33.17 -7.34 1.57
C PHE A 35 32.92 -7.42 0.06
N ALA A 36 33.98 -7.46 -0.75
CA ALA A 36 33.87 -7.64 -2.19
C ALA A 36 33.35 -9.04 -2.54
N GLU A 37 33.80 -10.09 -1.87
CA GLU A 37 33.29 -11.45 -2.04
C GLU A 37 31.84 -11.59 -1.57
N GLU A 38 31.45 -10.99 -0.44
CA GLU A 38 30.05 -10.95 0.01
C GLU A 38 29.19 -10.20 -1.01
N LEU A 39 29.66 -9.07 -1.52
CA LEU A 39 28.92 -8.26 -2.49
C LEU A 39 28.84 -8.97 -3.86
N VAL A 40 29.89 -9.69 -4.28
CA VAL A 40 29.87 -10.52 -5.49
C VAL A 40 28.95 -11.73 -5.29
N LYS A 41 28.95 -12.40 -4.13
CA LYS A 41 28.02 -13.50 -3.83
C LYS A 41 26.57 -13.02 -3.80
N ASP A 42 26.29 -11.85 -3.22
CA ASP A 42 24.96 -11.26 -3.22
C ASP A 42 24.51 -10.87 -4.63
N VAL A 43 25.42 -10.38 -5.48
CA VAL A 43 25.13 -10.05 -6.88
C VAL A 43 24.98 -11.30 -7.74
N GLU A 44 25.80 -12.33 -7.55
CA GLU A 44 25.70 -13.60 -8.26
C GLU A 44 24.45 -14.36 -7.84
N GLU A 45 24.13 -14.42 -6.55
CA GLU A 45 22.90 -15.04 -6.05
C GLU A 45 21.68 -14.24 -6.49
N PHE A 46 21.76 -12.91 -6.50
CA PHE A 46 20.75 -12.06 -7.13
C PHE A 46 20.61 -12.36 -8.62
N LEU A 47 21.70 -12.46 -9.38
CA LEU A 47 21.69 -12.75 -10.82
C LEU A 47 21.23 -14.17 -11.14
N ILE A 48 21.52 -15.16 -10.30
CA ILE A 48 21.03 -16.54 -10.43
C ILE A 48 19.53 -16.58 -10.15
N ASN A 49 19.08 -15.93 -9.08
CA ASN A 49 17.65 -15.80 -8.78
C ASN A 49 16.93 -14.99 -9.86
N TYR A 50 17.54 -13.91 -10.37
CA TYR A 50 17.02 -13.08 -11.44
C TYR A 50 17.00 -13.80 -12.79
N ARG A 51 17.99 -14.65 -13.07
CA ARG A 51 17.98 -15.56 -14.24
C ARG A 51 16.89 -16.63 -14.10
N ALA A 52 16.64 -17.14 -12.90
CA ALA A 52 15.48 -18.00 -12.65
C ALA A 52 14.16 -17.22 -12.87
N PHE A 53 14.11 -15.94 -12.49
CA PHE A 53 12.95 -15.06 -12.74
C PHE A 53 12.73 -14.68 -14.22
N LEU A 54 13.81 -14.54 -15.00
CA LEU A 54 13.80 -14.10 -16.41
C LEU A 54 13.60 -15.22 -17.42
N ARG A 55 13.83 -16.49 -17.06
CA ARG A 55 13.47 -17.61 -17.93
C ARG A 55 11.95 -17.57 -18.12
N LYS A 56 11.51 -17.43 -19.37
CA LYS A 56 10.09 -17.33 -19.76
C LYS A 56 9.25 -18.56 -19.35
N ASP A 57 9.87 -19.62 -18.88
CA ASP A 57 9.23 -20.86 -18.47
C ASP A 57 9.09 -20.93 -16.95
N TRP A 58 8.02 -20.32 -16.44
CA TRP A 58 7.63 -20.34 -15.03
C TRP A 58 7.11 -21.71 -14.54
N GLN A 59 7.03 -22.70 -15.44
CA GLN A 59 6.69 -24.10 -15.10
C GLN A 59 7.68 -24.72 -14.11
N SER A 60 8.95 -24.25 -14.07
CA SER A 60 9.96 -24.73 -13.13
C SER A 60 9.92 -24.08 -11.74
N ILE A 61 9.13 -23.01 -11.56
CA ILE A 61 9.02 -22.24 -10.31
C ILE A 61 7.86 -22.72 -9.44
N VAL A 62 6.84 -23.27 -10.09
CA VAL A 62 5.74 -23.98 -9.46
C VAL A 62 6.22 -25.42 -9.28
N TYR A 63 6.01 -26.01 -8.10
CA TYR A 63 6.14 -27.47 -8.00
C TYR A 63 5.16 -28.05 -9.02
N GLU A 64 5.68 -28.87 -9.95
CA GLU A 64 4.94 -29.47 -11.06
C GLU A 64 3.51 -29.86 -10.59
N GLU A 65 2.50 -29.44 -11.38
CA GLU A 65 1.05 -29.77 -11.26
C GLU A 65 0.05 -28.72 -10.70
N VAL A 66 0.41 -27.47 -10.38
CA VAL A 66 -0.62 -26.45 -10.01
C VAL A 66 -0.72 -25.33 -11.05
N PRO A 67 -1.71 -25.38 -11.98
CA PRO A 67 -1.75 -24.47 -13.14
C PRO A 67 -2.09 -23.01 -12.79
N VAL A 68 -2.64 -22.75 -11.60
CA VAL A 68 -3.00 -21.40 -11.14
C VAL A 68 -2.81 -21.33 -9.62
N HIS A 69 -1.99 -20.41 -9.13
CA HIS A 69 -1.94 -20.11 -7.70
C HIS A 69 -3.35 -19.72 -7.22
N PRO A 70 -3.96 -20.46 -6.27
CA PRO A 70 -5.27 -20.11 -5.74
C PRO A 70 -5.24 -18.69 -5.16
N ASN A 71 -6.30 -17.90 -5.34
CA ASN A 71 -6.38 -16.57 -4.70
C ASN A 71 -6.16 -16.66 -3.17
N ALA A 72 -6.60 -17.78 -2.57
CA ALA A 72 -6.40 -18.10 -1.16
C ALA A 72 -4.91 -18.13 -0.75
N TYR A 73 -4.00 -18.56 -1.63
CA TYR A 73 -2.57 -18.49 -1.34
C TYR A 73 -2.11 -17.04 -1.17
N PHE A 74 -2.47 -16.14 -2.08
CA PHE A 74 -2.09 -14.73 -1.97
C PHE A 74 -2.76 -14.04 -0.78
N GLU A 75 -4.01 -14.38 -0.46
CA GLU A 75 -4.71 -13.87 0.73
C GLU A 75 -3.97 -14.27 2.02
N THR A 76 -3.67 -15.56 2.18
CA THR A 76 -2.90 -16.05 3.33
C THR A 76 -1.52 -15.42 3.38
N PHE A 77 -0.82 -15.31 2.25
CA PHE A 77 0.52 -14.74 2.22
C PHE A 77 0.52 -13.24 2.55
N ILE A 78 -0.43 -12.46 2.04
CA ILE A 78 -0.60 -11.04 2.44
C ILE A 78 -0.81 -10.94 3.94
N SER A 79 -1.63 -11.82 4.53
CA SER A 79 -1.87 -11.82 5.98
C SER A 79 -0.59 -12.08 6.77
N VAL A 80 0.24 -13.03 6.33
CA VAL A 80 1.54 -13.35 6.94
C VAL A 80 2.49 -12.16 6.81
N LEU A 81 2.61 -11.58 5.63
CA LEU A 81 3.44 -10.38 5.40
C LEU A 81 3.01 -9.23 6.32
N ARG A 82 1.72 -8.94 6.44
CA ARG A 82 1.21 -7.89 7.34
C ARG A 82 1.51 -8.18 8.82
N LYS A 83 1.40 -9.44 9.26
CA LYS A 83 1.73 -9.85 10.64
C LYS A 83 3.20 -9.59 11.01
N THR A 84 4.12 -9.74 10.05
CA THR A 84 5.55 -9.46 10.30
C THR A 84 5.88 -7.98 10.55
N LYS A 85 4.92 -7.05 10.32
CA LYS A 85 5.11 -5.60 10.49
C LYS A 85 6.39 -5.04 9.85
N ARG A 86 6.89 -5.68 8.78
CA ARG A 86 8.14 -5.34 8.08
C ARG A 86 9.41 -5.45 8.94
N GLN A 87 9.36 -6.19 10.04
CA GLN A 87 10.52 -6.42 10.91
C GLN A 87 11.37 -7.58 10.38
N ARG A 88 12.70 -7.44 10.49
CA ARG A 88 13.68 -8.47 10.16
C ARG A 88 14.44 -8.92 11.42
N THR A 89 13.71 -9.29 12.45
CA THR A 89 14.32 -9.90 13.65
C THR A 89 14.66 -11.37 13.37
N PRO A 90 15.67 -11.93 14.07
CA PRO A 90 16.09 -13.33 13.89
C PRO A 90 14.96 -14.35 14.15
N GLU A 91 14.01 -14.01 15.03
CA GLU A 91 12.83 -14.82 15.30
C GLU A 91 11.88 -14.85 14.09
N VAL A 92 11.63 -13.68 13.49
CA VAL A 92 10.75 -13.56 12.31
C VAL A 92 11.40 -14.20 11.08
N THR A 93 12.73 -14.10 10.91
CA THR A 93 13.43 -14.82 9.84
C THR A 93 13.23 -16.33 9.96
N ALA A 94 13.41 -16.91 11.15
CA ALA A 94 13.25 -18.35 11.36
C ALA A 94 11.80 -18.81 11.11
N GLN A 95 10.81 -18.01 11.55
CA GLN A 95 9.40 -18.27 11.26
C GLN A 95 9.11 -18.22 9.75
N MET A 96 9.66 -17.25 9.03
CA MET A 96 9.44 -17.11 7.58
C MET A 96 10.14 -18.23 6.80
N GLU A 97 11.29 -18.71 7.26
CA GLU A 97 11.94 -19.91 6.70
C GLU A 97 11.12 -21.18 6.91
N TYR A 98 10.51 -21.33 8.10
CA TYR A 98 9.58 -22.43 8.37
C TYR A 98 8.37 -22.37 7.43
N PHE A 99 7.73 -21.20 7.28
CA PHE A 99 6.61 -21.03 6.35
C PHE A 99 7.03 -21.28 4.90
N ALA A 100 8.21 -20.83 4.49
CA ALA A 100 8.73 -21.02 3.15
C ALA A 100 8.91 -22.50 2.80
N LYS A 101 9.33 -23.33 3.75
CA LYS A 101 9.52 -24.79 3.58
C LYS A 101 8.19 -25.56 3.54
N ASN A 102 7.18 -25.11 4.29
CA ASN A 102 5.91 -25.84 4.43
C ASN A 102 4.85 -25.48 3.36
N GLN A 103 5.03 -24.38 2.64
CA GLN A 103 4.14 -24.01 1.54
C GLN A 103 4.47 -24.77 0.25
N ARG A 104 3.44 -25.14 -0.52
CA ARG A 104 3.56 -26.01 -1.72
C ARG A 104 3.53 -25.25 -3.05
N PHE A 105 3.37 -23.92 -3.02
CA PHE A 105 2.99 -23.17 -4.22
C PHE A 105 4.18 -22.57 -4.96
N ILE A 106 5.17 -22.06 -4.23
CA ILE A 106 6.37 -21.44 -4.81
C ILE A 106 7.63 -22.08 -4.22
N GLN A 107 8.78 -21.83 -4.82
CA GLN A 107 10.04 -22.27 -4.20
C GLN A 107 10.31 -21.47 -2.91
N PRO A 108 10.89 -22.09 -1.85
CA PRO A 108 11.18 -21.42 -0.59
C PRO A 108 12.06 -20.16 -0.75
N LYS A 109 13.03 -20.19 -1.68
CA LYS A 109 13.90 -19.04 -1.97
C LYS A 109 13.12 -17.82 -2.47
N ILE A 110 12.13 -18.05 -3.34
CA ILE A 110 11.27 -16.99 -3.89
C ILE A 110 10.34 -16.44 -2.81
N TYR A 111 9.82 -17.31 -1.95
CA TYR A 111 9.00 -16.91 -0.79
C TYR A 111 9.77 -15.93 0.11
N LEU A 112 11.01 -16.29 0.47
CA LEU A 112 11.87 -15.45 1.29
C LEU A 112 12.27 -14.15 0.58
N PHE A 113 12.51 -14.20 -0.72
CA PHE A 113 12.78 -13.01 -1.52
C PHE A 113 11.61 -12.01 -1.48
N ILE A 114 10.38 -12.48 -1.74
CA ILE A 114 9.18 -11.63 -1.70
C ILE A 114 9.02 -11.00 -0.32
N TRP A 115 9.22 -11.76 0.75
CA TRP A 115 9.19 -11.24 2.11
C TRP A 115 10.27 -10.17 2.35
N LYS A 116 11.52 -10.41 1.94
CA LYS A 116 12.60 -9.42 2.03
C LYS A 116 12.23 -8.12 1.31
N GLN A 117 11.65 -8.20 0.11
CA GLN A 117 11.21 -7.01 -0.63
C GLN A 117 10.04 -6.29 0.07
N TYR A 118 9.10 -7.03 0.63
CA TYR A 118 8.00 -6.45 1.41
C TYR A 118 8.51 -5.70 2.65
N CYS A 119 9.49 -6.24 3.37
CA CYS A 119 10.09 -5.54 4.51
C CYS A 119 10.78 -4.23 4.09
N ARG A 120 11.37 -4.18 2.89
CA ARG A 120 12.09 -3.00 2.38
C ARG A 120 11.17 -1.91 1.88
N TYR A 121 10.15 -2.27 1.08
CA TYR A 121 9.34 -1.31 0.34
C TYR A 121 7.88 -1.23 0.82
N GLY A 122 7.37 -2.23 1.55
CA GLY A 122 5.94 -2.38 1.82
C GLY A 122 5.13 -2.62 0.53
N PHE A 123 3.79 -2.60 0.57
CA PHE A 123 2.95 -2.68 -0.65
C PHE A 123 2.94 -1.37 -1.45
N THR A 124 4.12 -0.94 -1.90
CA THR A 124 4.34 0.24 -2.76
C THR A 124 4.71 -0.19 -4.18
N GLU A 125 4.77 0.75 -5.12
CA GLU A 125 5.18 0.47 -6.51
C GLU A 125 6.53 -0.22 -6.58
N GLY A 126 7.53 0.22 -5.80
CA GLY A 126 8.86 -0.41 -5.75
C GLY A 126 8.85 -1.88 -5.31
N PHE A 127 7.90 -2.30 -4.46
CA PHE A 127 7.71 -3.72 -4.16
C PHE A 127 7.13 -4.47 -5.36
N PHE A 128 6.10 -3.92 -5.99
CA PHE A 128 5.48 -4.58 -7.14
C PHE A 128 6.45 -4.69 -8.31
N ASP A 129 7.29 -3.68 -8.52
CA ASP A 129 8.32 -3.67 -9.56
C ASP A 129 9.46 -4.63 -9.31
N SER A 130 9.81 -4.87 -8.05
CA SER A 130 10.84 -5.86 -7.68
C SER A 130 10.36 -7.30 -7.71
N ILE A 131 9.05 -7.55 -7.89
CA ILE A 131 8.50 -8.91 -8.01
C ILE A 131 8.00 -9.25 -9.42
N PRO A 132 8.02 -10.53 -9.81
CA PRO A 132 7.55 -11.02 -11.10
C PRO A 132 6.09 -10.73 -11.39
N ARG A 133 5.75 -10.56 -12.68
CA ARG A 133 4.40 -10.18 -13.14
C ARG A 133 3.29 -11.13 -12.69
N ILE A 134 3.52 -12.44 -12.65
CA ILE A 134 2.50 -13.43 -12.23
C ILE A 134 2.15 -13.24 -10.75
N VAL A 135 3.17 -13.14 -9.90
CA VAL A 135 3.05 -12.90 -8.46
C VAL A 135 2.46 -11.51 -8.19
N ARG A 136 2.93 -10.50 -8.92
CA ARG A 136 2.41 -9.12 -8.90
C ARG A 136 0.91 -9.11 -9.18
N ASN A 137 0.48 -9.74 -10.26
CA ASN A 137 -0.93 -9.81 -10.65
C ASN A 137 -1.77 -10.56 -9.60
N GLY A 138 -1.23 -11.64 -9.01
CA GLY A 138 -1.86 -12.36 -7.91
C GLY A 138 -2.11 -11.47 -6.69
N PHE A 139 -1.08 -10.78 -6.21
CA PHE A 139 -1.20 -9.81 -5.12
C PHE A 139 -2.17 -8.67 -5.45
N LEU A 140 -2.04 -8.06 -6.64
CA LEU A 140 -2.89 -6.95 -7.05
C LEU A 140 -4.37 -7.35 -7.15
N LYS A 141 -4.66 -8.58 -7.60
CA LYS A 141 -6.04 -9.09 -7.68
C LYS A 141 -6.67 -9.20 -6.29
N VAL A 142 -5.93 -9.74 -5.31
CA VAL A 142 -6.42 -9.86 -3.93
C VAL A 142 -6.55 -8.48 -3.27
N LEU A 143 -5.54 -7.61 -3.41
CA LEU A 143 -5.58 -6.26 -2.84
C LEU A 143 -6.70 -5.40 -3.45
N ARG A 144 -6.98 -5.57 -4.75
CA ARG A 144 -8.12 -4.92 -5.40
C ARG A 144 -9.44 -5.41 -4.81
N LYS A 145 -9.61 -6.72 -4.65
CA LYS A 145 -10.81 -7.30 -4.01
C LYS A 145 -10.99 -6.81 -2.57
N GLU A 146 -9.92 -6.72 -1.78
CA GLU A 146 -9.99 -6.15 -0.42
C GLU A 146 -10.44 -4.68 -0.46
N ARG A 147 -9.88 -3.87 -1.37
CA ARG A 147 -10.28 -2.46 -1.53
C ARG A 147 -11.72 -2.33 -2.00
N GLU A 148 -12.16 -3.15 -2.95
CA GLU A 148 -13.54 -3.19 -3.41
C GLU A 148 -14.48 -3.62 -2.29
N ALA A 149 -14.09 -4.60 -1.46
CA ALA A 149 -14.85 -5.02 -0.28
C ALA A 149 -14.99 -3.88 0.73
N ILE A 150 -13.90 -3.19 1.06
CA ILE A 150 -13.89 -2.02 1.96
C ILE A 150 -14.75 -0.88 1.38
N GLN A 151 -14.57 -0.54 0.10
CA GLN A 151 -15.38 0.49 -0.55
C GLN A 151 -16.86 0.08 -0.68
N SER A 152 -17.14 -1.21 -0.83
CA SER A 152 -18.51 -1.73 -0.87
C SER A 152 -19.15 -1.76 0.53
N ALA A 153 -18.37 -1.99 1.59
CA ALA A 153 -18.81 -1.86 2.98
C ALA A 153 -19.08 -0.39 3.32
N ASP A 154 -18.16 0.52 2.96
CA ASP A 154 -18.34 1.97 3.10
C ASP A 154 -19.52 2.51 2.27
N LYS A 155 -19.85 1.87 1.14
CA LYS A 155 -21.04 2.19 0.32
C LYS A 155 -22.32 1.52 0.82
N LYS A 156 -22.24 0.38 1.52
CA LYS A 156 -23.39 -0.34 2.08
C LYS A 156 -23.89 0.27 3.39
N ASP A 157 -23.04 0.96 4.16
CA ASP A 157 -23.39 1.47 5.51
C ASP A 157 -23.65 2.99 5.61
N ARG A 158 -23.85 3.70 4.50
CA ARG A 158 -24.36 5.09 4.54
C ARG A 158 -25.86 5.20 4.41
N THR A 159 -26.61 4.17 4.80
CA THR A 159 -28.05 4.30 5.00
C THR A 159 -28.30 5.23 6.19
N VAL A 160 -29.22 6.18 6.06
CA VAL A 160 -29.53 7.12 7.15
C VAL A 160 -30.14 6.33 8.32
N SER A 161 -29.35 6.11 9.37
CA SER A 161 -29.79 5.48 10.61
C SER A 161 -30.85 6.34 11.32
N LYS A 162 -31.59 5.76 12.27
CA LYS A 162 -32.62 6.49 13.04
C LYS A 162 -32.07 7.75 13.72
N GLU A 163 -30.83 7.71 14.21
CA GLU A 163 -30.16 8.86 14.84
C GLU A 163 -29.84 9.96 13.82
N LYS A 164 -29.34 9.59 12.64
CA LYS A 164 -29.07 10.56 11.56
C LYS A 164 -30.34 11.10 10.94
N TRP A 165 -31.44 10.35 10.99
CA TRP A 165 -32.75 10.82 10.54
C TRP A 165 -33.25 12.01 11.36
N GLN A 166 -33.01 12.04 12.67
CA GLN A 166 -33.35 13.21 13.49
C GLN A 166 -32.56 14.47 13.09
N LEU A 167 -31.31 14.30 12.62
CA LEU A 167 -30.53 15.43 12.09
C LEU A 167 -31.06 15.93 10.75
N VAL A 168 -31.52 15.01 9.89
CA VAL A 168 -32.19 15.35 8.62
C VAL A 168 -33.47 16.15 8.90
N VAL A 169 -34.26 15.72 9.89
CA VAL A 169 -35.48 16.42 10.31
C VAL A 169 -35.17 17.85 10.79
N LYS A 170 -34.15 18.05 11.63
CA LYS A 170 -33.73 19.40 12.07
C LYS A 170 -33.25 20.28 10.91
N ASP A 171 -32.54 19.69 9.95
CA ASP A 171 -32.12 20.40 8.74
C ASP A 171 -33.35 20.85 7.91
N ILE A 172 -34.42 20.04 7.83
CA ILE A 172 -35.67 20.40 7.14
C ILE A 172 -36.43 21.50 7.89
N GLN A 173 -36.49 21.45 9.22
CA GLN A 173 -37.12 22.51 10.02
C GLN A 173 -36.47 23.88 9.76
N SER A 174 -35.15 23.90 9.58
CA SER A 174 -34.38 25.14 9.39
C SER A 174 -34.24 25.59 7.93
N GLY A 175 -34.41 24.68 6.96
CA GLY A 175 -34.15 24.94 5.55
C GLY A 175 -35.28 24.49 4.62
N ASN A 176 -34.90 24.25 3.36
CA ASN A 176 -35.74 23.63 2.34
C ASN A 176 -35.45 22.11 2.29
N VAL A 177 -36.48 21.31 2.06
CA VAL A 177 -36.40 19.85 1.92
C VAL A 177 -35.45 19.44 0.81
N GLN A 178 -35.53 20.08 -0.35
CA GLN A 178 -34.71 19.75 -1.52
C GLN A 178 -33.22 20.03 -1.26
N GLU A 179 -32.92 21.18 -0.66
CA GLU A 179 -31.54 21.53 -0.26
C GLU A 179 -30.98 20.55 0.77
N THR A 180 -31.83 20.08 1.69
CA THR A 180 -31.46 19.08 2.68
C THR A 180 -31.17 17.73 2.00
N ILE A 181 -32.03 17.29 1.08
CA ILE A 181 -31.81 16.07 0.30
C ILE A 181 -30.47 16.14 -0.44
N ASP A 182 -30.17 17.25 -1.10
CA ASP A 182 -28.95 17.42 -1.89
C ASP A 182 -27.70 17.52 -1.01
N LYS A 183 -27.78 18.18 0.15
CA LYS A 183 -26.72 18.20 1.18
C LYS A 183 -26.38 16.80 1.67
N TRP A 184 -27.38 15.95 1.90
CA TRP A 184 -27.17 14.59 2.41
C TRP A 184 -26.76 13.61 1.30
N LYS A 185 -27.26 13.77 0.07
CA LYS A 185 -26.76 13.05 -1.12
C LYS A 185 -25.30 13.40 -1.45
N GLY A 186 -24.91 14.68 -1.33
CA GLY A 186 -23.53 15.14 -1.50
C GLY A 186 -22.56 14.54 -0.48
N LYS A 187 -23.06 14.21 0.72
CA LYS A 187 -22.32 13.44 1.75
C LYS A 187 -22.35 11.92 1.52
N HIS A 188 -22.89 11.47 0.38
CA HIS A 188 -23.08 10.08 -0.01
C HIS A 188 -23.98 9.26 0.94
N TYR A 189 -24.93 9.88 1.62
CA TYR A 189 -25.96 9.15 2.37
C TYR A 189 -27.08 8.67 1.46
N ARG A 190 -27.65 7.51 1.79
CA ARG A 190 -28.82 6.93 1.12
C ARG A 190 -30.00 6.89 2.09
N PHE A 191 -31.13 7.43 1.65
CA PHE A 191 -32.39 7.30 2.36
C PHE A 191 -33.01 5.92 2.08
N THR A 192 -33.66 5.33 3.09
CA THR A 192 -34.51 4.16 2.89
C THR A 192 -35.73 4.53 2.05
N GLU A 193 -36.42 3.54 1.47
CA GLU A 193 -37.62 3.81 0.67
C GLU A 193 -38.71 4.53 1.48
N ALA A 194 -38.90 4.15 2.76
CA ALA A 194 -39.82 4.85 3.66
C ALA A 194 -39.42 6.32 3.90
N GLN A 195 -38.12 6.60 4.06
CA GLN A 195 -37.61 7.97 4.24
C GLN A 195 -37.77 8.80 2.97
N LYS A 196 -37.54 8.22 1.79
CA LYS A 196 -37.77 8.90 0.51
C LYS A 196 -39.24 9.28 0.35
N GLN A 197 -40.15 8.33 0.62
CA GLN A 197 -41.59 8.59 0.56
C GLN A 197 -42.00 9.71 1.52
N ALA A 198 -41.49 9.69 2.77
CA ALA A 198 -41.78 10.74 3.74
C ALA A 198 -41.30 12.12 3.26
N LEU A 199 -40.10 12.21 2.68
CA LEU A 199 -39.55 13.45 2.12
C LEU A 199 -40.36 13.94 0.91
N GLU A 200 -40.79 13.04 0.03
CA GLU A 200 -41.62 13.38 -1.12
C GLU A 200 -43.00 13.92 -0.70
N TYR A 201 -43.65 13.30 0.30
CA TYR A 201 -44.91 13.81 0.83
C TYR A 201 -44.73 15.19 1.48
N TYR A 202 -43.66 15.35 2.25
CA TYR A 202 -43.37 16.61 2.91
C TYR A 202 -43.08 17.73 1.90
N GLN A 203 -42.33 17.44 0.83
CA GLN A 203 -42.08 18.38 -0.26
C GLN A 203 -43.38 18.78 -0.99
N LYS A 204 -44.27 17.82 -1.28
CA LYS A 204 -45.59 18.11 -1.87
C LYS A 204 -46.43 19.01 -0.97
N LEU A 205 -46.38 18.79 0.34
CA LEU A 205 -47.07 19.63 1.31
C LEU A 205 -46.47 21.05 1.36
N GLU A 206 -45.15 21.18 1.40
CA GLU A 206 -44.44 22.47 1.39
C GLU A 206 -44.72 23.29 0.11
N GLU A 207 -44.85 22.62 -1.03
CA GLU A 207 -45.25 23.22 -2.32
C GLU A 207 -46.73 23.63 -2.33
N SER A 208 -47.63 22.77 -1.84
CA SER A 208 -49.07 23.08 -1.79
C SER A 208 -49.39 24.25 -0.86
N LEU A 209 -48.60 24.42 0.20
CA LEU A 209 -48.72 25.49 1.18
C LEU A 209 -47.85 26.71 0.82
N ARG A 210 -47.38 26.83 -0.42
CA ARG A 210 -46.38 27.84 -0.79
C ARG A 210 -46.79 29.28 -0.54
N PHE A 211 -48.09 29.55 -0.56
CA PHE A 211 -48.66 30.89 -0.39
C PHE A 211 -49.27 31.11 1.00
N ASN A 212 -49.10 30.15 1.94
CA ASN A 212 -49.64 30.24 3.30
C ASN A 212 -48.51 30.05 4.33
N ASP A 213 -47.93 31.17 4.74
CA ASP A 213 -46.77 31.20 5.64
C ASP A 213 -47.07 30.65 7.04
N GLU A 214 -48.29 30.85 7.55
CA GLU A 214 -48.72 30.28 8.84
C GLU A 214 -48.81 28.75 8.75
N ALA A 215 -49.44 28.22 7.71
CA ALA A 215 -49.54 26.77 7.50
C ALA A 215 -48.17 26.12 7.30
N ARG A 216 -47.22 26.80 6.66
CA ARG A 216 -45.82 26.35 6.53
C ARG A 216 -45.09 26.30 7.87
N LYS A 217 -45.34 27.26 8.76
CA LYS A 217 -44.76 27.27 10.09
C LYS A 217 -45.24 26.06 10.90
N TYR A 218 -46.55 25.78 10.88
CA TYR A 218 -47.11 24.59 11.52
C TYR A 218 -46.62 23.28 10.89
N LEU A 219 -46.45 23.22 9.56
CA LEU A 219 -45.87 22.07 8.88
C LEU A 219 -44.43 21.77 9.35
N LYS A 220 -43.64 22.81 9.64
CA LYS A 220 -42.28 22.68 10.17
C LYS A 220 -42.25 22.21 11.62
N GLU A 221 -43.27 22.55 12.41
CA GLU A 221 -43.39 22.11 13.81
C GLU A 221 -43.88 20.66 13.96
N LEU A 222 -44.44 20.04 12.90
CA LEU A 222 -44.97 18.67 12.90
C LEU A 222 -43.91 17.56 12.75
N LEU A 223 -42.69 17.89 12.35
CA LEU A 223 -41.58 16.96 12.12
C LEU A 223 -40.72 16.78 13.38
#